data_AF-A0A2M7ESZ3-F1
#
_entry.id   AF-A0A2M7ESZ3-F1
#
_cell.length_a   1.000
_cell.length_b   1.000
_cell.length_c   1.000
_cell.angle_alpha   90.00
_cell.angle_beta   90.00
_cell.angle_gamma   90.00
#
_symmetry.space_group_name_H-M   'P 1'
#
loop_
_entity.id
_entity.type
_entity.pdbx_description
1 polymer ?
#
loop_
_entity_poly.entity_id
_entity_poly.type
_entity_poly.pdbx_seq_one_letter_code
_entity_poly.pdbx_strand_id
1 'polypeptide(L)'
;RFEAADIVLFLARLGDQLRFSQMPQGKTIIVSFAVSRGLFGSAFGTGHHGAFLALKDAVNATLDRAETVRITCPLGTEISGRPEMNLASDGDTTIRRFPMSVFTPVPAHSFSGRAALRFLTGTGSRYYPDYSPEFSAPVFAILRDGRLAGFEGTPGDVARANAQYDRVSGLFGIDRNFVHSWHAGIHPGCGYPWDMRQTYERWGGTAFGNPRILHFHTCGAYAPGEISWNIFDPTIEVDGVTLWERGVFRADRLPAGPDILAGFPGVAALFNAPDREIGLRAGG
;
A
#
# COMPACT_ATOMS: atom_id res chain seq x y z
N ARG A 1 -17.22 24.19 -7.81
CA ARG A 1 -18.36 23.62 -8.56
C ARG A 1 -17.85 22.39 -9.33
N PHE A 2 -17.97 21.19 -8.75
CA PHE A 2 -17.55 19.94 -9.41
C PHE A 2 -18.42 19.59 -10.62
N GLU A 3 -19.69 20.00 -10.60
CA GLU A 3 -20.69 19.63 -11.60
C GLU A 3 -20.37 20.17 -13.01
N ALA A 4 -19.69 21.31 -13.12
CA ALA A 4 -19.38 21.96 -14.40
C ALA A 4 -18.10 21.47 -15.09
N ALA A 5 -17.32 20.59 -14.46
CA ALA A 5 -16.05 20.11 -15.01
C ALA A 5 -16.17 18.68 -15.56
N ASP A 6 -15.55 18.40 -16.72
CA ASP A 6 -15.45 17.04 -17.28
C ASP A 6 -14.34 16.22 -16.60
N ILE A 7 -13.29 16.90 -16.15
CA ILE A 7 -12.13 16.33 -15.46
C ILE A 7 -11.96 17.02 -14.11
N VAL A 8 -11.86 16.23 -13.06
CA VAL A 8 -11.61 16.69 -11.69
C VAL A 8 -10.28 16.13 -11.22
N LEU A 9 -9.33 17.01 -10.91
CA LEU A 9 -8.04 16.66 -10.34
C LEU A 9 -7.99 17.05 -8.86
N PHE A 10 -7.91 16.04 -8.00
CA PHE A 10 -7.66 16.22 -6.58
C PHE A 10 -6.14 16.26 -6.33
N LEU A 11 -5.62 17.47 -6.07
CA LEU A 11 -4.25 17.69 -5.61
C LEU A 11 -4.10 17.53 -4.08
N ALA A 12 -5.23 17.43 -3.38
CA ALA A 12 -5.30 17.07 -1.97
C ALA A 12 -5.95 15.70 -1.83
N ARG A 13 -5.55 14.93 -0.81
CA ARG A 13 -6.01 13.56 -0.51
C ARG A 13 -7.52 13.44 -0.20
N LEU A 14 -8.30 14.51 -0.29
CA LEU A 14 -9.77 14.46 -0.18
C LEU A 14 -10.38 13.44 -1.14
N GLY A 15 -9.80 13.28 -2.33
CA GLY A 15 -10.26 12.27 -3.28
C GLY A 15 -10.12 10.83 -2.78
N ASP A 16 -9.24 10.54 -1.80
CA ASP A 16 -9.13 9.21 -1.20
C ASP A 16 -10.24 8.88 -0.22
N GLN A 17 -10.85 9.89 0.38
CA GLN A 17 -12.05 9.73 1.19
C GLN A 17 -13.29 9.66 0.31
N LEU A 18 -13.31 10.45 -0.76
CA LEU A 18 -14.39 10.51 -1.73
C LEU A 18 -14.46 9.28 -2.65
N ARG A 19 -13.37 8.53 -2.87
CA ARG A 19 -13.40 7.33 -3.74
C ARG A 19 -14.32 6.21 -3.24
N PHE A 20 -14.73 6.26 -1.97
CA PHE A 20 -15.69 5.35 -1.36
C PHE A 20 -17.11 5.95 -1.27
N SER A 21 -17.31 7.15 -1.80
CA SER A 21 -18.61 7.84 -1.87
C SER A 21 -19.14 7.83 -3.31
N GLN A 22 -20.45 8.04 -3.48
CA GLN A 22 -21.02 8.20 -4.82
C GLN A 22 -20.43 9.44 -5.50
N MET A 23 -19.65 9.22 -6.55
CA MET A 23 -19.07 10.27 -7.37
C MET A 23 -19.98 10.63 -8.55
N PRO A 24 -19.97 11.88 -9.05
CA PRO A 24 -20.79 12.28 -10.18
C PRO A 24 -20.50 11.41 -11.41
N GLN A 25 -21.55 10.87 -12.02
CA GLN A 25 -21.44 10.05 -13.22
C GLN A 25 -20.94 10.87 -14.42
N GLY A 26 -20.28 10.20 -15.37
CA GLY A 26 -19.79 10.82 -16.61
C GLY A 26 -18.56 11.70 -16.45
N LYS A 27 -17.94 11.76 -15.27
CA LYS A 27 -16.72 12.56 -15.01
C LYS A 27 -15.47 11.70 -14.93
N THR A 28 -14.35 12.26 -15.38
CA THR A 28 -13.03 11.68 -15.09
C THR A 28 -12.49 12.28 -13.80
N ILE A 29 -12.32 11.45 -12.78
CA ILE A 29 -11.82 11.88 -11.48
C ILE A 29 -10.44 11.28 -11.25
N ILE A 30 -9.48 12.14 -10.87
CA ILE A 30 -8.08 11.78 -10.69
C ILE A 30 -7.64 12.25 -9.30
N VAL A 31 -6.99 11.37 -8.55
CA VAL A 31 -6.25 11.72 -7.32
C VAL A 31 -4.77 11.74 -7.61
N SER A 32 -4.12 12.87 -7.31
CA SER A 32 -2.67 13.02 -7.40
C SER A 32 -1.99 12.64 -6.08
N PHE A 33 -1.07 11.68 -6.15
CA PHE A 33 -0.13 11.32 -5.08
C PHE A 33 1.20 12.08 -5.20
N ALA A 34 1.45 12.75 -6.33
CA ALA A 34 2.51 13.75 -6.43
C ALA A 34 2.04 15.05 -5.74
N VAL A 35 2.35 15.19 -4.46
CA VAL A 35 1.80 16.28 -3.61
C VAL A 35 2.68 17.54 -3.53
N SER A 36 3.76 17.60 -4.30
CA SER A 36 4.63 18.77 -4.33
C SER A 36 5.18 18.98 -5.73
N ARG A 37 5.62 20.23 -6.02
CA ARG A 37 6.34 20.53 -7.27
C ARG A 37 7.54 19.62 -7.48
N GLY A 38 8.25 19.27 -6.40
CA GLY A 38 9.38 18.34 -6.46
C GLY A 38 8.97 16.94 -6.91
N LEU A 39 7.87 16.40 -6.37
CA LEU A 39 7.36 15.08 -6.78
C LEU A 39 6.79 15.08 -8.20
N PHE A 40 6.16 16.18 -8.64
CA PHE A 40 5.72 16.32 -10.03
C PHE A 40 6.90 16.33 -11.01
N GLY A 41 8.01 16.98 -10.63
CA GLY A 41 9.23 17.02 -11.46
C GLY A 41 10.15 15.80 -11.30
N SER A 42 9.87 14.88 -10.38
CA SER A 42 10.73 13.71 -10.14
C SER A 42 10.37 12.55 -11.07
N ALA A 43 11.15 11.46 -10.97
CA ALA A 43 10.84 10.19 -11.62
C ALA A 43 9.44 9.67 -11.27
N PHE A 44 8.87 10.05 -10.12
CA PHE A 44 7.49 9.68 -9.76
C PHE A 44 6.48 10.35 -10.70
N GLY A 45 6.55 11.68 -10.83
CA GLY A 45 5.62 12.45 -11.66
C GLY A 45 5.87 12.33 -13.17
N THR A 46 7.07 11.91 -13.58
CA THR A 46 7.48 11.87 -15.00
C THR A 46 7.58 10.46 -15.59
N GLY A 47 7.45 9.41 -14.77
CA GLY A 47 7.35 8.03 -15.25
C GLY A 47 6.17 7.84 -16.20
N HIS A 48 6.37 7.10 -17.30
CA HIS A 48 5.33 6.94 -18.32
C HIS A 48 4.10 6.24 -17.73
N HIS A 49 2.99 6.98 -17.59
CA HIS A 49 1.79 6.50 -16.91
C HIS A 49 1.23 5.20 -17.50
N GLY A 50 1.20 5.09 -18.84
CA GLY A 50 0.74 3.88 -19.52
C GLY A 50 1.59 2.64 -19.25
N ALA A 51 2.89 2.83 -18.97
CA ALA A 51 3.77 1.72 -18.62
C ALA A 51 3.42 1.17 -17.23
N PHE A 52 3.15 2.05 -16.27
CA PHE A 52 2.75 1.65 -14.92
C PHE A 52 1.33 1.08 -14.86
N LEU A 53 0.43 1.48 -15.76
CA LEU A 53 -0.84 0.78 -15.96
C LEU A 53 -0.60 -0.66 -16.47
N ALA A 54 0.24 -0.83 -17.49
CA ALA A 54 0.58 -2.16 -18.01
C ALA A 54 1.26 -3.04 -16.95
N LEU A 55 2.17 -2.48 -16.14
CA LEU A 55 2.81 -3.20 -15.02
C LEU A 55 1.79 -3.58 -13.94
N LYS A 56 0.87 -2.66 -13.57
CA LYS A 56 -0.22 -2.97 -12.65
C LYS A 56 -1.05 -4.15 -13.17
N ASP A 57 -1.43 -4.13 -14.44
CA ASP A 57 -2.27 -5.18 -15.04
C ASP A 57 -1.52 -6.51 -15.11
N ALA A 58 -0.21 -6.49 -15.41
CA ALA A 58 0.64 -7.67 -15.37
C ALA A 58 0.77 -8.27 -13.95
N VAL A 59 0.91 -7.43 -12.91
CA VAL A 59 0.87 -7.89 -11.50
C VAL A 59 -0.48 -8.51 -11.17
N ASN A 60 -1.58 -7.82 -11.50
CA ASN A 60 -2.93 -8.31 -11.25
C ASN A 60 -3.15 -9.68 -11.90
N ALA A 61 -2.80 -9.84 -13.18
CA ALA A 61 -2.96 -11.11 -13.89
C ALA A 61 -2.07 -12.23 -13.32
N THR A 62 -0.88 -11.88 -12.80
CA THR A 62 0.00 -12.85 -12.16
C THR A 62 -0.59 -13.33 -10.83
N LEU A 63 -1.09 -12.42 -10.01
CA LEU A 63 -1.71 -12.75 -8.72
C LEU A 63 -3.04 -13.49 -8.89
N ASP A 64 -3.87 -13.12 -9.87
CA ASP A 64 -5.16 -13.77 -10.13
C ASP A 64 -5.05 -15.27 -10.45
N ARG A 65 -3.92 -15.68 -11.03
CA ARG A 65 -3.64 -17.07 -11.38
C ARG A 65 -2.81 -17.80 -10.34
N ALA A 66 -2.30 -17.09 -9.34
CA ALA A 66 -1.34 -17.66 -8.43
C ALA A 66 -2.00 -18.57 -7.39
N GLU A 67 -1.32 -19.67 -7.07
CA GLU A 67 -1.78 -20.59 -6.03
C GLU A 67 -1.25 -20.19 -4.65
N THR A 68 -0.05 -19.61 -4.64
CA THR A 68 0.68 -19.30 -3.42
C THR A 68 1.40 -17.96 -3.50
N VAL A 69 1.29 -17.20 -2.41
CA VAL A 69 2.10 -16.01 -2.15
C VAL A 69 2.78 -16.17 -0.81
N ARG A 70 4.07 -15.84 -0.75
CA ARG A 70 4.85 -15.73 0.49
C ARG A 70 5.43 -14.32 0.61
N ILE A 71 5.20 -13.69 1.75
CA ILE A 71 5.68 -12.36 2.11
C ILE A 71 6.64 -12.50 3.28
N THR A 72 7.87 -12.04 3.11
CA THR A 72 8.87 -11.99 4.16
C THR A 72 9.51 -10.61 4.26
N CYS A 73 10.12 -10.27 5.39
CA CYS A 73 11.00 -9.11 5.46
C CYS A 73 12.11 -9.31 6.50
N PRO A 74 13.21 -8.53 6.44
CA PRO A 74 14.32 -8.64 7.38
C PRO A 74 13.93 -8.47 8.86
N LEU A 75 12.81 -7.78 9.15
CA LEU A 75 12.32 -7.58 10.51
C LEU A 75 11.61 -8.82 11.10
N GLY A 76 11.43 -9.87 10.30
CA GLY A 76 10.85 -11.14 10.74
C GLY A 76 9.39 -11.36 10.35
N THR A 77 8.84 -10.54 9.45
CA THR A 77 7.56 -10.85 8.78
C THR A 77 7.70 -12.20 8.07
N GLU A 78 6.68 -13.03 8.22
CA GLU A 78 6.53 -14.30 7.51
C GLU A 78 5.03 -14.58 7.38
N ILE A 79 4.48 -14.36 6.19
CA ILE A 79 3.06 -14.52 5.89
C ILE A 79 2.92 -15.29 4.58
N SER A 80 1.97 -16.22 4.54
CA SER A 80 1.63 -16.93 3.31
C SER A 80 0.11 -17.04 3.14
N GLY A 81 -0.32 -17.21 1.90
CA GLY A 81 -1.73 -17.37 1.56
C GLY A 81 -1.93 -17.48 0.06
N ARG A 82 -3.18 -17.61 -0.37
CA ARG A 82 -3.57 -17.63 -1.77
C ARG A 82 -4.14 -16.27 -2.20
N PRO A 83 -3.62 -15.61 -3.24
CA PRO A 83 -4.17 -14.34 -3.69
C PRO A 83 -5.49 -14.54 -4.45
N GLU A 84 -6.62 -14.51 -3.75
CA GLU A 84 -7.95 -14.58 -4.37
C GLU A 84 -8.40 -13.18 -4.81
N MET A 85 -7.93 -12.75 -5.98
CA MET A 85 -8.15 -11.41 -6.50
C MET A 85 -9.63 -11.13 -6.78
N ASN A 86 -10.09 -9.91 -6.46
CA ASN A 86 -11.31 -9.36 -7.03
C ASN A 86 -10.94 -8.36 -8.14
N LEU A 87 -11.04 -8.79 -9.40
CA LEU A 87 -10.77 -7.95 -10.57
C LEU A 87 -12.04 -7.36 -11.21
N ALA A 88 -13.20 -7.55 -10.59
CA ALA A 88 -14.43 -6.88 -11.02
C ALA A 88 -14.33 -5.36 -10.78
N SER A 89 -15.28 -4.60 -11.34
CA SER A 89 -15.26 -3.13 -11.26
C SER A 89 -15.36 -2.56 -9.85
N ASP A 90 -15.77 -3.36 -8.87
CA ASP A 90 -15.83 -3.01 -7.44
C ASP A 90 -14.58 -3.44 -6.65
N GLY A 91 -13.70 -4.25 -7.25
CA GLY A 91 -12.44 -4.68 -6.66
C GLY A 91 -11.37 -3.59 -6.62
N ASP A 92 -11.55 -2.51 -7.39
CA ASP A 92 -10.72 -1.31 -7.36
C ASP A 92 -11.59 -0.03 -7.40
N THR A 93 -10.96 1.14 -7.29
CA THR A 93 -11.67 2.41 -7.20
C THR A 93 -11.95 2.99 -8.58
N THR A 94 -13.15 3.53 -8.80
CA THR A 94 -13.52 4.23 -10.05
C THR A 94 -12.74 5.54 -10.27
N ILE A 95 -12.10 6.04 -9.19
CA ILE A 95 -11.19 7.17 -9.22
C ILE A 95 -9.81 6.75 -9.75
N ARG A 96 -9.33 7.47 -10.75
CA ARG A 96 -7.99 7.25 -11.33
C ARG A 96 -6.91 7.75 -10.39
N ARG A 97 -5.77 7.07 -10.40
CA ARG A 97 -4.59 7.39 -9.58
C ARG A 97 -3.49 7.96 -10.46
N PHE A 98 -2.90 9.07 -10.05
CA PHE A 98 -1.71 9.63 -10.69
C PHE A 98 -0.63 9.98 -9.66
N PRO A 99 0.63 9.59 -9.85
CA PRO A 99 1.09 8.50 -10.72
C PRO A 99 0.45 7.16 -10.36
N MET A 100 0.48 6.18 -11.27
CA MET A 100 0.02 4.83 -10.97
C MET A 100 1.12 4.12 -10.17
N SER A 101 0.84 3.72 -8.93
CA SER A 101 1.91 3.32 -8.00
C SER A 101 1.67 2.04 -7.22
N VAL A 102 0.48 1.45 -7.34
CA VAL A 102 0.10 0.19 -6.69
C VAL A 102 -0.81 -0.62 -7.60
N PHE A 103 -0.88 -1.91 -7.36
CA PHE A 103 -1.81 -2.81 -8.04
C PHE A 103 -3.13 -2.95 -7.25
N THR A 104 -4.08 -3.74 -7.75
CA THR A 104 -5.36 -3.94 -7.07
C THR A 104 -5.13 -4.65 -5.72
N PRO A 105 -5.71 -4.18 -4.60
CA PRO A 105 -5.50 -4.82 -3.31
C PRO A 105 -5.92 -6.30 -3.30
N VAL A 106 -5.07 -7.16 -2.74
CA VAL A 106 -5.33 -8.59 -2.56
C VAL A 106 -6.15 -8.79 -1.29
N PRO A 107 -7.33 -9.43 -1.34
CA PRO A 107 -8.05 -9.83 -0.14
C PRO A 107 -7.20 -10.71 0.77
N ALA A 108 -7.25 -10.46 2.09
CA ALA A 108 -6.37 -11.13 3.04
C ALA A 108 -6.98 -12.39 3.69
N HIS A 109 -8.19 -12.80 3.32
CA HIS A 109 -8.97 -13.85 4.00
C HIS A 109 -8.32 -15.24 4.02
N SER A 110 -7.45 -15.57 3.06
CA SER A 110 -6.70 -16.83 3.06
C SER A 110 -5.30 -16.72 3.67
N PHE A 111 -4.88 -15.54 4.11
CA PHE A 111 -3.51 -15.29 4.55
C PHE A 111 -3.37 -15.55 6.05
N SER A 112 -2.24 -16.16 6.41
CA SER A 112 -1.86 -16.51 7.79
C SER A 112 -0.35 -16.33 8.00
N GLY A 113 0.05 -16.01 9.23
CA GLY A 113 1.46 -15.81 9.60
C GLY A 113 1.67 -14.69 10.60
N ARG A 114 2.81 -13.99 10.53
CA ARG A 114 3.13 -12.86 11.39
C ARG A 114 3.65 -11.66 10.59
N ALA A 115 3.13 -10.47 10.88
CA ALA A 115 3.63 -9.21 10.35
C ALA A 115 4.49 -8.50 11.40
N ALA A 116 5.74 -8.15 11.07
CA ALA A 116 6.61 -7.38 11.94
C ALA A 116 6.39 -5.86 11.76
N LEU A 117 6.02 -5.17 12.84
CA LEU A 117 5.58 -3.78 12.84
C LEU A 117 6.47 -2.92 13.75
N ARG A 118 6.79 -1.70 13.31
CA ARG A 118 7.45 -0.67 14.15
C ARG A 118 6.50 0.40 14.68
N PHE A 119 5.35 0.52 14.04
CA PHE A 119 4.28 1.43 14.39
C PHE A 119 2.99 0.95 13.73
N LEU A 120 1.85 1.45 14.22
CA LEU A 120 0.60 1.47 13.46
C LEU A 120 0.42 2.86 12.89
N THR A 121 -0.34 2.99 11.82
CA THR A 121 -0.84 4.28 11.32
C THR A 121 -2.23 4.07 10.73
N GLY A 122 -3.02 5.11 10.50
CA GLY A 122 -4.29 4.93 9.81
C GLY A 122 -4.15 4.84 8.29
N THR A 123 -5.20 4.36 7.63
CA THR A 123 -5.21 4.06 6.17
C THR A 123 -5.46 5.29 5.28
N GLY A 124 -5.71 6.45 5.86
CA GLY A 124 -6.18 7.66 5.18
C GLY A 124 -7.68 7.65 4.84
N SER A 125 -8.44 6.62 5.25
CA SER A 125 -9.90 6.57 5.14
C SER A 125 -10.54 7.66 5.99
N ARG A 126 -10.26 7.62 7.30
CA ARG A 126 -10.61 8.68 8.25
C ARG A 126 -9.35 9.17 8.97
N TYR A 127 -9.42 10.39 9.47
CA TYR A 127 -8.38 11.00 10.31
C TYR A 127 -8.91 11.14 11.74
N TYR A 128 -8.10 10.77 12.71
CA TYR A 128 -8.46 10.78 14.13
C TYR A 128 -7.19 11.01 14.98
N PRO A 129 -7.32 11.54 16.22
CA PRO A 129 -6.19 11.76 17.11
C PRO A 129 -5.40 10.48 17.39
N ASP A 130 -4.11 10.61 17.70
CA ASP A 130 -3.18 9.49 17.94
C ASP A 130 -3.15 8.50 16.77
N TYR A 131 -2.96 9.05 15.57
CA TYR A 131 -3.04 8.30 14.32
C TYR A 131 -2.00 7.19 14.22
N SER A 132 -0.80 7.43 14.78
CA SER A 132 0.38 6.59 14.54
C SER A 132 1.16 6.22 15.81
N PRO A 133 0.69 5.29 16.64
CA PRO A 133 1.46 4.84 17.80
C PRO A 133 2.72 4.07 17.36
N GLU A 134 3.89 4.52 17.81
CA GLU A 134 5.18 3.85 17.62
C GLU A 134 5.46 2.83 18.73
N PHE A 135 6.31 1.85 18.41
CA PHE A 135 6.74 0.79 19.32
C PHE A 135 8.23 0.90 19.64
N SER A 136 8.60 0.54 20.87
CA SER A 136 10.01 0.54 21.32
C SER A 136 10.83 -0.59 20.69
N ALA A 137 10.19 -1.71 20.40
CA ALA A 137 10.75 -2.85 19.68
C ALA A 137 9.72 -3.36 18.65
N PRO A 138 10.12 -4.22 17.70
CA PRO A 138 9.18 -4.81 16.76
C PRO A 138 8.03 -5.53 17.48
N VAL A 139 6.79 -5.21 17.09
CA VAL A 139 5.57 -5.92 17.48
C VAL A 139 5.17 -6.82 16.33
N PHE A 140 4.86 -8.08 16.62
CA PHE A 140 4.37 -9.04 15.63
C PHE A 140 2.85 -9.13 15.71
N ALA A 141 2.15 -8.73 14.64
CA ALA A 141 0.73 -8.99 14.50
C ALA A 141 0.52 -10.42 13.98
N ILE A 142 -0.24 -11.23 14.70
CA ILE A 142 -0.52 -12.62 14.34
C ILE A 142 -1.76 -12.66 13.47
N LEU A 143 -1.56 -13.05 12.21
CA LEU A 143 -2.60 -13.18 11.20
C LEU A 143 -3.02 -14.65 11.11
N ARG A 144 -4.34 -14.90 11.20
CA ARG A 144 -4.94 -16.21 10.97
C ARG A 144 -6.18 -16.05 10.10
N ASP A 145 -6.12 -16.59 8.89
CA ASP A 145 -7.22 -16.64 7.92
C ASP A 145 -7.90 -15.26 7.77
N GLY A 146 -7.09 -14.24 7.50
CA GLY A 146 -7.55 -12.85 7.34
C GLY A 146 -8.01 -12.16 8.62
N ARG A 147 -7.67 -12.69 9.79
CA ARG A 147 -8.02 -12.09 11.08
C ARG A 147 -6.81 -11.86 11.96
N LEU A 148 -6.80 -10.73 12.65
CA LEU A 148 -5.88 -10.46 13.74
C LEU A 148 -6.23 -11.37 14.92
N ALA A 149 -5.35 -12.32 15.23
CA ALA A 149 -5.48 -13.23 16.36
C ALA A 149 -4.88 -12.65 17.66
N GLY A 150 -3.93 -11.73 17.53
CA GLY A 150 -3.26 -11.10 18.67
C GLY A 150 -1.94 -10.42 18.27
N PHE A 151 -1.25 -9.88 19.26
CA PHE A 151 0.08 -9.28 19.10
C PHE A 151 1.10 -9.96 20.01
N GLU A 152 2.33 -10.10 19.52
CA GLU A 152 3.49 -10.56 20.28
C GLU A 152 4.56 -9.46 20.31
N GLY A 153 5.32 -9.36 21.40
CA GLY A 153 6.34 -8.32 21.59
C GLY A 153 6.53 -7.99 23.07
N THR A 154 7.06 -6.80 23.35
CA THR A 154 7.15 -6.31 24.74
C THR A 154 5.74 -6.09 25.30
N PRO A 155 5.49 -6.35 26.61
CA PRO A 155 4.16 -6.15 27.19
C PRO A 155 3.59 -4.74 26.98
N GLY A 156 4.45 -3.71 27.05
CA GLY A 156 4.06 -2.32 26.84
C GLY A 156 3.64 -2.02 25.40
N ASP A 157 4.40 -2.50 24.40
CA ASP A 157 4.07 -2.27 22.99
C ASP A 157 2.86 -3.11 22.55
N VAL A 158 2.70 -4.33 23.07
CA VAL A 158 1.51 -5.17 22.86
C VAL A 158 0.26 -4.50 23.44
N ALA A 159 0.34 -3.96 24.66
CA ALA A 159 -0.77 -3.22 25.26
C ALA A 159 -1.12 -1.96 24.43
N ARG A 160 -0.11 -1.22 23.96
CA ARG A 160 -0.28 -0.05 23.09
C ARG A 160 -0.97 -0.41 21.77
N ALA A 161 -0.56 -1.51 21.12
CA ALA A 161 -1.18 -1.98 19.89
C ALA A 161 -2.65 -2.35 20.11
N ASN A 162 -2.96 -3.12 21.15
CA ASN A 162 -4.33 -3.49 21.49
C ASN A 162 -5.20 -2.28 21.80
N ALA A 163 -4.70 -1.33 22.60
CA ALA A 163 -5.44 -0.12 22.95
C ALA A 163 -5.79 0.72 21.71
N GLN A 164 -4.91 0.79 20.71
CA GLN A 164 -5.21 1.46 19.45
C GLN A 164 -6.34 0.77 18.68
N TYR A 165 -6.30 -0.56 18.59
CA TYR A 165 -7.35 -1.34 17.93
C TYR A 165 -8.71 -1.21 18.64
N ASP A 166 -8.72 -1.33 19.97
CA ASP A 166 -9.93 -1.16 20.78
C ASP A 166 -10.54 0.23 20.55
N ARG A 167 -9.71 1.27 20.65
CA ARG A 167 -10.14 2.66 20.47
C ARG A 167 -10.71 2.93 19.08
N VAL A 168 -9.99 2.55 18.01
CA VAL A 168 -10.43 2.80 16.63
C VAL A 168 -11.69 2.01 16.29
N SER A 169 -11.74 0.73 16.70
CA SER A 169 -12.93 -0.09 16.50
C SER A 169 -14.15 0.46 17.23
N GLY A 170 -13.98 0.94 18.46
CA GLY A 170 -15.04 1.56 19.26
C GLY A 170 -15.51 2.91 18.71
N LEU A 171 -14.56 3.75 18.25
CA LEU A 171 -14.87 5.07 17.67
C LEU A 171 -15.79 4.96 16.44
N PHE A 172 -15.64 3.90 15.67
CA PHE A 172 -16.37 3.73 14.41
C PHE A 172 -17.40 2.60 14.42
N GLY A 173 -17.45 1.77 15.46
CA GLY A 173 -18.36 0.63 15.54
C GLY A 173 -18.06 -0.45 14.50
N ILE A 174 -16.78 -0.77 14.30
CA ILE A 174 -16.30 -1.63 13.19
C ILE A 174 -15.62 -2.91 13.70
N ASP A 175 -15.48 -3.92 12.84
CA ASP A 175 -14.81 -5.18 13.22
C ASP A 175 -13.31 -4.95 13.47
N ARG A 176 -12.96 -4.89 14.76
CA ARG A 176 -11.60 -4.73 15.28
C ARG A 176 -10.58 -5.66 14.61
N ASN A 177 -10.93 -6.94 14.45
CA ASN A 177 -9.95 -7.97 14.12
C ASN A 177 -9.92 -8.34 12.64
N PHE A 178 -10.69 -7.64 11.80
CA PHE A 178 -10.67 -7.89 10.36
C PHE A 178 -9.37 -7.40 9.73
N VAL A 179 -8.77 -8.21 8.87
CA VAL A 179 -7.66 -7.83 7.98
C VAL A 179 -8.22 -7.91 6.57
N HIS A 180 -8.43 -6.74 5.96
CA HIS A 180 -9.20 -6.63 4.74
C HIS A 180 -8.41 -7.06 3.51
N SER A 181 -7.26 -6.44 3.31
CA SER A 181 -6.50 -6.59 2.07
C SER A 181 -5.08 -6.09 2.23
N TRP A 182 -4.22 -6.38 1.27
CA TRP A 182 -2.87 -5.83 1.20
C TRP A 182 -2.47 -5.48 -0.22
N HIS A 183 -1.45 -4.64 -0.36
CA HIS A 183 -0.78 -4.36 -1.62
C HIS A 183 0.61 -3.79 -1.34
N ALA A 184 1.45 -3.80 -2.37
CA ALA A 184 2.80 -3.26 -2.34
C ALA A 184 2.98 -2.22 -3.45
N GLY A 185 3.94 -1.31 -3.23
CA GLY A 185 4.34 -0.36 -4.24
C GLY A 185 4.95 -1.01 -5.47
N ILE A 186 4.65 -0.47 -6.66
CA ILE A 186 5.24 -0.87 -7.94
C ILE A 186 6.08 0.22 -8.59
N HIS A 187 6.10 1.45 -8.04
CA HIS A 187 6.71 2.59 -8.71
C HIS A 187 8.11 2.91 -8.16
N PRO A 188 9.21 2.58 -8.87
CA PRO A 188 10.57 2.75 -8.38
C PRO A 188 10.96 4.23 -8.17
N GLY A 189 10.33 5.16 -8.87
CA GLY A 189 10.53 6.61 -8.65
C GLY A 189 9.77 7.20 -7.45
N CYS A 190 8.95 6.44 -6.74
CA CYS A 190 8.08 6.94 -5.66
C CYS A 190 8.88 7.20 -4.36
N GLY A 191 9.66 8.28 -4.33
CA GLY A 191 10.41 8.69 -3.14
C GLY A 191 9.60 9.50 -2.13
N TYR A 192 10.05 9.46 -0.88
CA TYR A 192 9.63 10.35 0.20
C TYR A 192 10.89 10.88 0.92
N PRO A 193 11.40 12.07 0.50
CA PRO A 193 12.66 12.60 1.02
C PRO A 193 12.55 13.24 2.41
N TRP A 194 11.33 13.41 2.94
CA TRP A 194 11.08 13.99 4.27
C TRP A 194 11.12 12.92 5.36
N ASP A 195 11.26 13.33 6.62
CA ASP A 195 11.10 12.40 7.75
C ASP A 195 9.62 12.02 7.90
N MET A 196 9.32 10.71 7.95
CA MET A 196 7.95 10.24 8.14
C MET A 196 7.34 10.72 9.46
N ARG A 197 8.16 10.89 10.52
CA ARG A 197 7.69 11.28 11.86
C ARG A 197 7.19 12.71 11.93
N GLN A 198 7.60 13.56 10.99
CA GLN A 198 7.10 14.93 10.93
C GLN A 198 5.61 14.96 10.57
N THR A 199 5.14 14.02 9.73
CA THR A 199 3.73 13.92 9.34
C THR A 199 3.44 12.54 8.76
N TYR A 200 2.99 11.61 9.60
CA TYR A 200 2.65 10.24 9.18
C TYR A 200 1.50 10.22 8.15
N GLU A 201 0.56 11.16 8.26
CA GLU A 201 -0.56 11.31 7.33
C GLU A 201 -0.08 11.64 5.92
N ARG A 202 0.92 12.51 5.82
CA ARG A 202 1.56 12.86 4.54
C ARG A 202 2.37 11.68 4.02
N TRP A 203 3.15 11.05 4.88
CA TRP A 203 3.97 9.88 4.53
C TRP A 203 3.10 8.73 4.00
N GLY A 204 2.12 8.27 4.78
CA GLY A 204 1.20 7.19 4.38
C GLY A 204 0.36 7.57 3.16
N GLY A 205 0.18 8.86 2.91
CA GLY A 205 -0.52 9.37 1.74
C GLY A 205 0.32 9.46 0.46
N THR A 206 1.64 9.27 0.52
CA THR A 206 2.55 9.55 -0.60
C THR A 206 3.60 8.47 -0.86
N ALA A 207 4.14 7.86 0.19
CA ALA A 207 5.23 6.89 0.11
C ALA A 207 4.75 5.47 -0.22
N PHE A 208 3.48 5.15 0.02
CA PHE A 208 2.93 3.77 -0.06
C PHE A 208 3.09 3.10 -1.44
N GLY A 209 3.32 3.88 -2.49
CA GLY A 209 3.59 3.40 -3.85
C GLY A 209 5.02 2.95 -4.11
N ASN A 210 5.93 3.15 -3.13
CA ASN A 210 7.32 2.71 -3.23
C ASN A 210 7.43 1.19 -3.01
N PRO A 211 8.18 0.44 -3.85
CA PRO A 211 8.40 -1.00 -3.67
C PRO A 211 8.98 -1.44 -2.32
N ARG A 212 9.61 -0.53 -1.57
CA ARG A 212 10.05 -0.77 -0.19
C ARG A 212 8.91 -0.87 0.81
N ILE A 213 7.66 -0.58 0.43
CA ILE A 213 6.50 -0.56 1.31
C ILE A 213 5.45 -1.53 0.79
N LEU A 214 5.15 -2.54 1.62
CA LEU A 214 3.91 -3.29 1.56
C LEU A 214 3.05 -2.87 2.75
N HIS A 215 1.74 -2.80 2.58
CA HIS A 215 0.87 -2.62 3.73
C HIS A 215 -0.41 -3.44 3.66
N PHE A 216 -0.86 -3.87 4.83
CA PHE A 216 -2.20 -4.43 5.04
C PHE A 216 -3.12 -3.33 5.54
N HIS A 217 -4.37 -3.38 5.08
CA HIS A 217 -5.47 -2.60 5.63
C HIS A 217 -6.28 -3.47 6.59
N THR A 218 -6.54 -2.96 7.79
CA THR A 218 -7.12 -3.71 8.91
C THR A 218 -8.09 -2.87 9.73
N CYS A 219 -8.76 -3.49 10.70
CA CYS A 219 -9.76 -2.86 11.57
C CYS A 219 -10.91 -2.28 10.74
N GLY A 220 -11.87 -3.15 10.40
CA GLY A 220 -13.02 -2.87 9.53
C GLY A 220 -13.14 -3.85 8.36
N ALA A 221 -14.35 -4.37 8.15
CA ALA A 221 -14.69 -5.28 7.05
C ALA A 221 -15.14 -4.54 5.78
N TYR A 222 -14.57 -3.36 5.53
CA TYR A 222 -14.82 -2.54 4.35
C TYR A 222 -13.51 -1.99 3.83
N ALA A 223 -13.47 -1.60 2.55
CA ALA A 223 -12.27 -1.03 1.96
C ALA A 223 -12.05 0.42 2.43
N PRO A 224 -10.84 0.80 2.87
CA PRO A 224 -9.70 -0.07 3.14
C PRO A 224 -9.77 -0.68 4.55
N GLY A 225 -10.54 -0.12 5.48
CA GLY A 225 -10.38 -0.31 6.93
C GLY A 225 -9.71 0.93 7.51
N GLU A 226 -9.40 0.94 8.80
CA GLU A 226 -8.95 2.17 9.47
C GLU A 226 -7.51 2.11 9.99
N ILE A 227 -6.91 0.94 10.18
CA ILE A 227 -5.52 0.79 10.62
C ILE A 227 -4.68 0.12 9.51
N SER A 228 -3.44 0.55 9.37
CA SER A 228 -2.46 0.03 8.43
C SER A 228 -1.31 -0.68 9.14
N TRP A 229 -0.95 -1.87 8.64
CA TRP A 229 0.29 -2.55 8.97
C TRP A 229 1.31 -2.29 7.87
N ASN A 230 2.40 -1.59 8.17
CA ASN A 230 3.45 -1.32 7.18
C ASN A 230 4.61 -2.29 7.35
N ILE A 231 4.93 -3.00 6.27
CA ILE A 231 6.04 -3.95 6.16
C ILE A 231 7.08 -3.34 5.24
N PHE A 232 8.26 -3.10 5.79
CA PHE A 232 9.37 -2.48 5.06
C PHE A 232 10.32 -3.50 4.46
N ASP A 233 10.79 -3.16 3.26
CA ASP A 233 11.70 -3.96 2.44
C ASP A 233 11.21 -5.41 2.27
N PRO A 234 9.95 -5.61 1.82
CA PRO A 234 9.41 -6.95 1.67
C PRO A 234 10.14 -7.71 0.57
N THR A 235 10.25 -9.02 0.75
CA THR A 235 10.41 -9.99 -0.33
C THR A 235 9.06 -10.67 -0.53
N ILE A 236 8.54 -10.62 -1.76
CA ILE A 236 7.25 -11.21 -2.14
C ILE A 236 7.53 -12.23 -3.23
N GLU A 237 7.24 -13.48 -2.91
CA GLU A 237 7.31 -14.62 -3.81
C GLU A 237 5.90 -15.03 -4.21
N VAL A 238 5.71 -15.27 -5.52
CA VAL A 238 4.45 -15.72 -6.11
C VAL A 238 4.76 -17.00 -6.88
N ASP A 239 4.22 -18.13 -6.44
CA ASP A 239 4.49 -19.47 -7.00
C ASP A 239 5.98 -19.76 -7.25
N GLY A 240 6.82 -19.44 -6.26
CA GLY A 240 8.27 -19.63 -6.34
C GLY A 240 9.03 -18.52 -7.08
N VAL A 241 8.34 -17.57 -7.74
CA VAL A 241 8.96 -16.43 -8.43
C VAL A 241 9.00 -15.22 -7.50
N THR A 242 10.21 -14.78 -7.14
CA THR A 242 10.40 -13.57 -6.35
C THR A 242 10.14 -12.30 -7.17
N LEU A 243 8.96 -11.69 -7.03
CA LEU A 243 8.56 -10.47 -7.73
C LEU A 243 8.94 -9.19 -6.98
N TRP A 244 9.05 -9.24 -5.66
CA TRP A 244 9.71 -8.19 -4.87
C TRP A 244 10.88 -8.81 -4.12
N GLU A 245 12.04 -8.17 -4.18
CA GLU A 245 13.26 -8.65 -3.53
C GLU A 245 13.82 -7.56 -2.62
N ARG A 246 13.64 -7.69 -1.29
CA ARG A 246 14.10 -6.71 -0.29
C ARG A 246 13.73 -5.26 -0.65
N GLY A 247 12.46 -5.05 -0.97
CA GLY A 247 11.93 -3.74 -1.33
C GLY A 247 12.26 -3.26 -2.75
N VAL A 248 12.67 -4.18 -3.65
CA VAL A 248 12.85 -3.88 -5.08
C VAL A 248 11.82 -4.66 -5.87
N PHE A 249 10.95 -3.95 -6.61
CA PHE A 249 10.02 -4.59 -7.53
C PHE A 249 10.76 -5.05 -8.79
N ARG A 250 10.71 -6.34 -9.07
CA ARG A 250 11.37 -7.01 -10.19
C ARG A 250 10.40 -7.14 -11.36
N ALA A 251 10.12 -5.99 -11.97
CA ALA A 251 9.25 -5.91 -13.14
C ALA A 251 9.73 -6.83 -14.28
N ASP A 252 11.03 -7.06 -14.40
CA ASP A 252 11.66 -8.00 -15.35
C ASP A 252 11.26 -9.47 -15.14
N ARG A 253 10.81 -9.84 -13.93
CA ARG A 253 10.39 -11.21 -13.59
C ARG A 253 8.89 -11.46 -13.79
N LEU A 254 8.12 -10.42 -14.11
CA LEU A 254 6.73 -10.62 -14.51
C LEU A 254 6.67 -11.30 -15.88
N PRO A 255 5.67 -12.15 -16.16
CA PRO A 255 5.52 -12.80 -17.46
C PRO A 255 5.49 -11.81 -18.64
N ALA A 256 4.77 -10.69 -18.52
CA ALA A 256 4.71 -9.63 -19.53
C ALA A 256 5.73 -8.50 -19.31
N GLY A 257 6.55 -8.62 -18.25
CA GLY A 257 7.46 -7.58 -17.79
C GLY A 257 8.50 -7.14 -18.83
N PRO A 258 9.29 -8.07 -19.39
CA PRO A 258 10.32 -7.74 -20.39
C PRO A 258 9.79 -6.95 -21.58
N ASP A 259 8.64 -7.35 -22.13
CA ASP A 259 8.02 -6.65 -23.29
C ASP A 259 7.56 -5.25 -22.92
N ILE A 260 6.95 -5.08 -21.74
CA ILE A 260 6.55 -3.77 -21.22
C ILE A 260 7.79 -2.87 -21.07
N LEU A 261 8.86 -3.37 -20.45
CA LEU A 261 10.08 -2.59 -20.22
C LEU A 261 10.78 -2.23 -21.54
N ALA A 262 10.78 -3.13 -22.53
CA ALA A 262 11.31 -2.86 -23.86
C ALA A 262 10.52 -1.76 -24.60
N GLY A 263 9.19 -1.76 -24.45
CA GLY A 263 8.31 -0.72 -25.00
C GLY A 263 8.44 0.64 -24.32
N PHE A 264 8.96 0.69 -23.09
CA PHE A 264 9.14 1.92 -22.31
C PHE A 264 10.56 2.06 -21.73
N PRO A 265 11.59 2.34 -22.55
CA PRO A 265 12.99 2.42 -22.09
C PRO A 265 13.22 3.42 -20.96
N GLY A 266 12.49 4.54 -20.95
CA GLY A 266 12.55 5.52 -19.87
C GLY A 266 12.10 4.95 -18.52
N VAL A 267 11.11 4.06 -18.51
CA VAL A 267 10.65 3.36 -17.29
C VAL A 267 11.62 2.25 -16.91
N ALA A 268 12.18 1.52 -17.87
CA ALA A 268 13.25 0.55 -17.61
C ALA A 268 14.45 1.20 -16.90
N ALA A 269 14.82 2.42 -17.30
CA ALA A 269 15.88 3.19 -16.63
C ALA A 269 15.54 3.51 -15.17
N LEU A 270 14.26 3.77 -14.83
CA LEU A 270 13.84 4.01 -13.44
C LEU A 270 14.05 2.78 -12.55
N PHE A 271 13.87 1.58 -13.08
CA PHE A 271 14.12 0.34 -12.33
C PHE A 271 15.61 0.07 -12.07
N ASN A 272 16.50 0.61 -12.89
CA ASN A 272 17.95 0.53 -12.69
C ASN A 272 18.46 1.50 -11.62
N ALA A 273 17.73 2.59 -11.36
CA ALA A 273 18.07 3.61 -10.37
C ALA A 273 16.84 4.00 -9.53
N PRO A 274 16.29 3.07 -8.71
CA PRO A 274 15.09 3.33 -7.93
C PRO A 274 15.38 4.33 -6.80
N ASP A 275 14.40 5.19 -6.52
CA ASP A 275 14.40 6.03 -5.33
C ASP A 275 14.10 5.15 -4.10
N ARG A 276 15.07 5.07 -3.19
CA ARG A 276 14.96 4.27 -1.97
C ARG A 276 14.57 5.09 -0.76
N GLU A 277 14.47 6.41 -0.85
CA GLU A 277 14.09 7.24 0.28
C GLU A 277 12.58 7.07 0.54
N ILE A 278 12.23 6.55 1.73
CA ILE A 278 10.83 6.36 2.15
C ILE A 278 10.56 7.02 3.50
N GLY A 279 11.36 8.03 3.87
CA GLY A 279 11.25 8.74 5.14
C GLY A 279 11.68 7.99 6.39
N LEU A 280 12.23 6.77 6.25
CA LEU A 280 12.91 6.05 7.32
C LEU A 280 14.29 6.67 7.56
N ARG A 281 14.35 7.79 8.27
CA ARG A 281 15.63 8.32 8.77
C ARG A 281 16.00 7.56 10.05
N ALA A 282 17.29 7.26 10.20
CA ALA A 282 17.81 6.77 11.48
C ALA A 282 17.45 7.82 12.55
N GLY A 283 16.81 7.38 13.63
CA GLY A 283 16.68 8.23 14.81
C GLY A 283 18.08 8.66 15.23
N GLY A 284 18.25 9.94 15.55
CA GLY A 284 19.40 10.37 16.34
C GLY A 284 19.40 9.72 17.72
#